data_AF-A0A3N5CCT0-F1
#
_entry.id   AF-A0A3N5CCT0-F1
#
_cell.length_a   1.000
_cell.length_b   1.000
_cell.length_c   1.000
_cell.angle_alpha   90.00
_cell.angle_beta   90.00
_cell.angle_gamma   90.00
#
_symmetry.space_group_name_H-M   'P 1'
#
loop_
_entity.id
_entity.type
_entity.pdbx_description
1 polymer ?
#
loop_
_entity_poly.entity_id
_entity_poly.type
_entity_poly.pdbx_seq_one_letter_code
_entity_poly.pdbx_strand_id
1 'polypeptide(L)'
;MKTKKYIKDMESLNFIGKVEETRRYVCVKNKNGDDLMLVDKLAIFSVAVDQKHFEGLTGDNKAVLINLTILYAKTPPEERKEEKRYYARSKFTATGDNYLNLFDSGNTDLITKFAPQGVQTKFTIEELKGLGIQFDENNEPYEWILEEVTE
;
A
#
# COMPACT_ATOMS: atom_id res chain seq x y z
N MET A 1 -0.55 0.46 -11.01
CA MET A 1 -1.25 1.31 -10.02
C MET A 1 -1.37 0.56 -8.70
N LYS A 2 -0.92 1.18 -7.60
CA LYS A 2 -1.00 0.63 -6.24
C LYS A 2 -2.42 0.65 -5.69
N THR A 3 -2.79 -0.32 -4.85
CA THR A 3 -4.15 -0.46 -4.30
C THR A 3 -4.59 0.77 -3.51
N LYS A 4 -3.72 1.33 -2.65
CA LYS A 4 -4.06 2.54 -1.88
C LYS A 4 -4.29 3.75 -2.76
N LYS A 5 -3.50 3.90 -3.83
CA LYS A 5 -3.71 4.96 -4.82
C LYS A 5 -5.07 4.79 -5.51
N TYR A 6 -5.39 3.58 -5.95
CA TYR A 6 -6.69 3.29 -6.56
C TYR A 6 -7.86 3.61 -5.64
N ILE A 7 -7.80 3.18 -4.37
CA ILE A 7 -8.81 3.47 -3.34
C ILE A 7 -8.98 4.98 -3.18
N LYS A 8 -7.88 5.72 -2.98
CA LYS A 8 -7.90 7.18 -2.82
C LYS A 8 -8.48 7.89 -4.05
N ASP A 9 -8.07 7.47 -5.25
CA ASP A 9 -8.57 8.05 -6.49
C ASP A 9 -10.08 7.80 -6.64
N MET A 10 -10.57 6.61 -6.27
CA MET A 10 -12.00 6.28 -6.28
C MET A 10 -12.82 7.04 -5.24
N GLU A 11 -12.35 7.14 -4.01
CA GLU A 11 -13.03 7.86 -2.92
C GLU A 11 -13.08 9.37 -3.15
N SER A 12 -12.23 9.90 -4.03
CA SER A 12 -12.29 11.30 -4.47
C SER A 12 -13.49 11.61 -5.37
N LEU A 13 -14.16 10.59 -5.92
CA LEU A 13 -15.32 10.74 -6.78
C LEU A 13 -16.58 11.01 -5.95
N ASN A 14 -17.30 12.08 -6.29
CA ASN A 14 -18.44 12.57 -5.50
C ASN A 14 -19.66 11.62 -5.43
N PHE A 15 -19.70 10.54 -6.21
CA PHE A 15 -20.76 9.53 -6.20
C PHE A 15 -20.32 8.21 -5.54
N ILE A 16 -19.05 8.09 -5.17
CA ILE A 16 -18.52 6.98 -4.39
C ILE A 16 -18.67 7.30 -2.90
N GLY A 17 -19.07 6.29 -2.13
CA GLY A 17 -19.18 6.38 -0.68
C GLY A 17 -17.94 5.87 0.03
N LYS A 18 -17.47 4.68 -0.38
CA LYS A 18 -16.27 4.03 0.15
C LYS A 18 -15.75 2.97 -0.82
N VAL A 19 -14.49 2.60 -0.64
CA VAL A 19 -13.93 1.40 -1.27
C VAL A 19 -13.49 0.43 -0.18
N GLU A 20 -14.00 -0.80 -0.24
CA GLU A 20 -13.66 -1.84 0.74
C GLU A 20 -12.70 -2.85 0.13
N GLU A 21 -11.63 -3.14 0.85
CA GLU A 21 -10.70 -4.19 0.48
C GLU A 21 -11.01 -5.47 1.26
N THR A 22 -11.21 -6.56 0.53
CA THR A 22 -11.30 -7.91 1.09
C THR A 22 -10.06 -8.72 0.71
N ARG A 23 -9.97 -9.97 1.18
CA ARG A 23 -8.89 -10.88 0.78
C ARG A 23 -8.78 -11.03 -0.74
N ARG A 24 -9.91 -11.08 -1.46
CA ARG A 24 -9.95 -11.39 -2.89
C ARG A 24 -10.35 -10.21 -3.77
N TYR A 25 -11.18 -9.30 -3.27
CA TYR A 25 -11.76 -8.24 -4.07
C TYR A 25 -11.50 -6.86 -3.51
N VAL A 26 -11.46 -5.87 -4.39
CA VAL A 26 -11.71 -4.47 -4.05
C VAL A 26 -13.15 -4.14 -4.48
N CYS A 27 -13.97 -3.76 -3.51
CA CYS A 27 -15.39 -3.49 -3.68
C CYS A 27 -15.63 -1.98 -3.68
N VAL A 28 -16.10 -1.43 -4.79
CA VAL A 28 -16.43 0.00 -4.90
C VAL A 28 -17.91 0.17 -4.59
N LYS A 29 -18.21 1.00 -3.59
CA LYS A 29 -19.58 1.22 -3.11
C LYS A 29 -20.03 2.67 -3.32
N ASN A 30 -21.31 2.85 -3.62
CA ASN A 30 -21.92 4.18 -3.67
C ASN A 30 -22.10 4.77 -2.26
N LYS A 31 -22.64 5.98 -2.17
CA LYS A 31 -22.91 6.67 -0.89
C LYS A 31 -23.91 5.97 0.04
N ASN A 32 -24.75 5.08 -0.51
CA ASN A 32 -25.70 4.28 0.26
C ASN A 32 -25.08 2.96 0.76
N GLY A 33 -23.85 2.64 0.34
CA GLY A 33 -23.18 1.38 0.66
C GLY A 33 -23.46 0.24 -0.32
N ASP A 34 -24.19 0.50 -1.41
CA ASP A 34 -24.48 -0.48 -2.45
C ASP A 34 -23.26 -0.73 -3.34
N ASP A 35 -23.05 -1.97 -3.74
CA ASP A 35 -21.95 -2.35 -4.64
C ASP A 35 -22.19 -1.82 -6.05
N LEU A 36 -21.20 -1.09 -6.56
CA LEU A 36 -21.13 -0.63 -7.94
C LEU A 36 -20.22 -1.53 -8.79
N MET A 37 -19.15 -2.05 -8.19
CA MET A 37 -18.13 -2.75 -8.94
C MET A 37 -17.25 -3.61 -8.04
N LEU A 38 -16.79 -4.74 -8.56
CA LEU A 38 -15.81 -5.59 -7.90
C LEU A 38 -14.60 -5.76 -8.81
N VAL A 39 -13.40 -5.71 -8.23
CA VAL A 39 -12.15 -5.98 -8.96
C VAL A 39 -11.41 -7.12 -8.27
N ASP A 40 -11.08 -8.18 -9.01
CA ASP A 40 -10.30 -9.30 -8.46
C ASP A 40 -8.84 -8.87 -8.26
N LYS A 41 -8.35 -9.05 -7.03
CA LYS A 41 -6.99 -8.71 -6.63
C LYS A 41 -5.95 -9.70 -7.15
N LEU A 42 -6.36 -10.91 -7.52
CA LEU A 42 -5.50 -12.03 -7.90
C LEU A 42 -5.40 -12.20 -9.42
N ALA A 43 -6.21 -11.50 -10.20
CA ALA A 43 -6.23 -11.60 -11.66
C ALA A 43 -6.12 -10.24 -12.34
N ILE A 44 -5.47 -10.21 -13.51
CA ILE A 44 -5.52 -9.06 -14.43
C ILE A 44 -6.85 -9.03 -15.16
N PHE A 45 -7.36 -7.83 -15.45
CA PHE A 45 -8.59 -7.59 -16.21
C PHE A 45 -9.86 -8.30 -15.70
N SER A 46 -9.87 -8.72 -14.43
CA SER A 46 -11.04 -9.36 -13.82
C SER A 46 -11.85 -8.34 -13.03
N VAL A 47 -12.95 -7.91 -13.63
CA VAL A 47 -13.84 -6.85 -13.11
C VAL A 47 -15.28 -7.29 -13.28
N ALA A 48 -16.10 -7.14 -12.23
CA ALA A 48 -17.54 -7.36 -12.29
C ALA A 48 -18.28 -6.02 -12.22
N VAL A 49 -19.15 -5.77 -13.21
CA VAL A 49 -19.93 -4.52 -13.39
C VAL A 49 -21.42 -4.78 -13.55
N ASP A 50 -21.85 -6.02 -13.35
CA ASP A 50 -23.22 -6.53 -13.44
C ASP A 50 -24.10 -6.14 -12.24
N GLN A 51 -23.63 -5.20 -11.42
CA GLN A 51 -24.32 -4.78 -10.22
C GLN A 51 -25.47 -3.84 -10.58
N LYS A 52 -26.66 -4.11 -10.04
CA LYS A 52 -27.87 -3.30 -10.30
C LYS A 52 -27.63 -1.80 -10.11
N HIS A 53 -26.84 -1.42 -9.12
CA HIS A 53 -26.57 -0.02 -8.80
C HIS A 53 -25.56 0.63 -9.76
N PHE A 54 -24.74 -0.17 -10.45
CA PHE A 54 -23.91 0.31 -11.56
C PHE A 54 -24.78 0.76 -12.73
N GLU A 55 -25.84 0.02 -13.05
CA GLU A 55 -26.75 0.37 -14.15
C GLU A 55 -27.42 1.72 -13.94
N GLY A 56 -27.69 2.10 -12.69
CA GLY A 56 -28.27 3.38 -12.30
C GLY A 56 -27.33 4.58 -12.41
N LEU A 57 -26.04 4.38 -12.67
CA LEU A 57 -25.09 5.48 -12.87
C LEU A 57 -25.33 6.17 -14.22
N THR A 58 -25.08 7.49 -14.26
CA THR A 58 -25.02 8.26 -15.50
C THR A 58 -23.89 7.76 -16.40
N GLY A 59 -23.98 8.04 -17.72
CA GLY A 59 -22.94 7.65 -18.68
C GLY A 59 -21.55 8.15 -18.30
N ASP A 60 -21.46 9.42 -17.86
CA ASP A 60 -20.19 10.03 -17.44
C ASP A 60 -19.61 9.34 -16.20
N ASN A 61 -20.44 9.06 -15.20
CA ASN A 61 -20.00 8.36 -13.99
C ASN A 61 -19.54 6.93 -14.29
N LYS A 62 -20.25 6.22 -15.19
CA LYS A 62 -19.83 4.89 -15.67
C LYS A 62 -18.48 4.96 -16.36
N ALA A 63 -18.28 5.93 -17.25
CA ALA A 63 -17.03 6.10 -17.99
C ALA A 63 -15.85 6.36 -17.05
N VAL A 64 -16.00 7.28 -16.09
CA VAL A 64 -14.97 7.57 -15.09
C VAL A 64 -14.64 6.34 -14.24
N LEU A 65 -15.68 5.64 -13.74
CA LEU A 65 -15.51 4.45 -12.91
C LEU A 65 -14.80 3.32 -13.68
N ILE A 66 -15.24 3.02 -14.91
CA ILE A 66 -14.60 2.00 -15.77
C ILE A 66 -13.14 2.38 -16.05
N ASN A 67 -12.85 3.62 -16.43
CA ASN A 67 -11.49 4.02 -16.81
C ASN A 67 -10.48 3.85 -15.67
N LEU A 68 -10.84 4.31 -14.47
CA LEU A 68 -10.00 4.13 -13.28
C LEU A 68 -9.84 2.64 -12.92
N THR A 69 -10.93 1.87 -12.98
CA THR A 69 -10.88 0.44 -12.70
C THR A 69 -10.04 -0.32 -13.69
N ILE A 70 -10.13 -0.04 -14.99
CA ILE A 70 -9.30 -0.70 -16.00
C ILE A 70 -7.83 -0.36 -15.81
N LEU A 71 -7.49 0.87 -15.44
CA LEU A 71 -6.11 1.26 -15.11
C LEU A 71 -5.55 0.46 -13.92
N TYR A 72 -6.36 0.19 -12.91
CA TYR A 72 -5.99 -0.67 -11.80
C TYR A 72 -5.94 -2.16 -12.19
N ALA A 73 -6.99 -2.69 -12.83
CA ALA A 73 -7.14 -4.09 -13.20
C ALA A 73 -6.10 -4.55 -14.24
N LYS A 74 -5.59 -3.67 -15.11
CA LYS A 74 -4.48 -4.00 -16.02
C LYS A 74 -3.12 -4.06 -15.34
N THR A 75 -2.98 -3.47 -14.15
CA THR A 75 -1.75 -3.58 -13.36
C THR A 75 -1.61 -5.03 -12.90
N PRO A 76 -0.46 -5.70 -13.04
CA PRO A 76 -0.26 -7.04 -12.51
C PRO A 76 -0.47 -7.12 -10.99
N PRO A 77 -1.07 -8.20 -10.43
CA PRO A 77 -1.36 -8.34 -9.00
C PRO A 77 -0.20 -8.05 -8.05
N GLU A 78 1.01 -8.48 -8.41
CA GLU A 78 2.26 -8.25 -7.69
C GLU A 78 2.66 -6.78 -7.63
N GLU A 79 2.41 -6.02 -8.70
CA GLU A 79 2.70 -4.59 -8.76
C GLU A 79 1.66 -3.75 -8.02
N ARG A 80 0.45 -4.28 -7.78
CA ARG A 80 -0.63 -3.58 -7.04
C ARG A 80 -0.33 -3.48 -5.55
N LYS A 81 0.41 -4.45 -5.00
CA LYS A 81 0.76 -4.51 -3.57
C LYS A 81 1.57 -3.28 -3.18
N GLU A 82 1.28 -2.74 -2.01
CA GLU A 82 2.15 -1.72 -1.42
C GLU A 82 3.53 -2.30 -1.15
N GLU A 83 4.54 -1.46 -1.26
CA GLU A 83 5.89 -1.86 -0.89
C GLU A 83 5.92 -2.20 0.60
N LYS A 84 6.47 -3.37 0.92
CA LYS A 84 6.68 -3.77 2.31
C LYS A 84 7.68 -2.82 2.94
N ARG A 85 7.30 -2.27 4.08
CA ARG A 85 8.15 -1.42 4.90
C ARG A 85 8.41 -2.10 6.23
N TYR A 86 9.58 -1.83 6.79
CA TYR A 86 10.09 -2.46 7.99
C TYR A 86 10.65 -1.43 8.94
N TYR A 87 10.51 -1.70 10.24
CA TYR A 87 11.42 -1.15 11.23
C TYR A 87 12.68 -2.02 11.24
N ALA A 88 13.85 -1.41 11.08
CA ALA A 88 15.13 -2.13 11.16
C ALA A 88 15.74 -1.97 12.55
N ARG A 89 15.96 -3.08 13.27
CA ARG A 89 16.55 -3.08 14.61
C ARG A 89 17.94 -3.74 14.60
N SER A 90 18.93 -3.13 15.24
CA SER A 90 20.26 -3.73 15.35
C SER A 90 20.24 -4.99 16.24
N LYS A 91 20.98 -6.04 15.83
CA LYS A 91 21.17 -7.27 16.61
C LYS A 91 22.15 -7.10 17.78
N PHE A 92 23.06 -6.14 17.69
CA PHE A 92 24.25 -6.08 18.55
C PHE A 92 24.13 -5.14 19.75
N THR A 93 22.96 -4.54 19.94
CA THR A 93 22.70 -3.55 20.97
C THR A 93 21.82 -4.15 22.08
N ALA A 94 22.29 -4.07 23.33
CA ALA A 94 21.66 -4.72 24.48
C ALA A 94 20.44 -3.98 25.05
N THR A 95 20.13 -2.77 24.57
CA THR A 95 19.00 -1.96 25.03
C THR A 95 17.73 -2.19 24.18
N GLY A 96 16.57 -1.74 24.66
CA GLY A 96 15.29 -1.90 23.93
C GLY A 96 15.14 -0.98 22.71
N ASP A 97 15.90 0.12 22.66
CA ASP A 97 15.71 1.23 21.73
C ASP A 97 16.85 1.30 20.71
N ASN A 98 16.80 0.44 19.69
CA ASN A 98 17.87 0.31 18.70
C ASN A 98 17.35 0.18 17.27
N TYR A 99 16.34 0.96 16.94
CA TYR A 99 15.75 1.04 15.61
C TYR A 99 16.43 2.13 14.80
N LEU A 100 16.72 1.80 13.54
CA LEU A 100 17.23 2.76 12.57
C LEU A 100 16.23 3.88 12.34
N ASN A 101 16.72 5.10 12.47
CA ASN A 101 16.02 6.33 12.18
C ASN A 101 16.89 7.16 11.22
N LEU A 102 16.31 7.64 10.12
CA LEU A 102 16.96 8.54 9.17
C LEU A 102 16.36 9.93 9.32
N PHE A 103 17.18 10.90 9.71
CA PHE A 103 16.77 12.30 9.87
C PHE A 103 16.86 13.04 8.55
N ASP A 104 16.06 14.11 8.38
CA ASP A 104 16.09 14.97 7.19
C ASP A 104 17.48 15.58 6.89
N SER A 105 18.37 15.64 7.89
CA SER A 105 19.77 16.04 7.71
C SER A 105 20.61 15.01 6.96
N GLY A 106 20.09 13.81 6.69
CA GLY A 106 20.79 12.66 6.12
C GLY A 106 21.52 11.80 7.15
N ASN A 107 21.53 12.21 8.42
CA ASN A 107 22.15 11.43 9.49
C ASN A 107 21.25 10.26 9.92
N THR A 108 21.87 9.16 10.33
CA THR A 108 21.17 8.01 10.90
C THR A 108 21.50 7.83 12.37
N ASP A 109 20.52 7.43 13.18
CA ASP A 109 20.71 7.07 14.59
C ASP A 109 19.91 5.81 14.97
N LEU A 110 20.30 5.19 16.08
CA LEU A 110 19.63 4.03 16.67
C LEU A 110 18.87 4.47 17.91
N ILE A 111 17.55 4.61 17.77
CA ILE A 111 16.68 5.07 18.87
C ILE A 111 15.40 4.22 18.92
N THR A 112 14.39 4.68 19.66
CA THR A 112 13.07 4.06 19.69
C THR A 112 12.43 4.02 18.30
N LYS A 113 11.30 3.32 18.15
CA LYS A 113 10.46 3.35 16.93
C LYS A 113 9.81 4.72 16.66
N PHE A 114 10.12 5.75 17.46
CA PHE A 114 9.43 7.02 17.43
C PHE A 114 9.60 7.72 16.08
N ALA A 115 8.49 8.21 15.52
CA ALA A 115 8.47 8.94 14.26
C ALA A 115 8.17 10.43 14.50
N PRO A 116 9.12 11.22 15.05
CA PRO A 116 8.97 12.66 15.05
C PRO A 116 8.90 13.17 13.61
N GLN A 117 8.36 14.38 13.46
CA GLN A 117 8.34 15.04 12.16
C GLN A 117 9.78 15.17 11.62
N GLY A 118 9.97 14.84 10.34
CA GLY A 118 11.29 14.90 9.68
C GLY A 118 12.21 13.71 9.99
N VAL A 119 11.64 12.59 10.47
CA VAL A 119 12.38 11.34 10.68
C VAL A 119 11.68 10.17 9.99
N GLN A 120 12.41 9.50 9.12
CA GLN A 120 12.00 8.25 8.51
C GLN A 120 12.39 7.09 9.43
N THR A 121 11.37 6.32 9.83
CA THR A 121 11.51 5.13 10.71
C THR A 121 11.18 3.82 10.01
N LYS A 122 10.58 3.92 8.81
CA LYS A 122 10.05 2.78 8.05
C LYS A 122 10.73 2.76 6.70
N PHE A 123 11.31 1.61 6.37
CA PHE A 123 12.15 1.46 5.18
C PHE A 123 11.74 0.24 4.38
N THR A 124 11.79 0.36 3.07
CA THR A 124 11.84 -0.77 2.15
C THR A 124 13.22 -1.44 2.22
N ILE A 125 13.32 -2.67 1.70
CA ILE A 125 14.61 -3.38 1.62
C ILE A 125 15.62 -2.59 0.77
N GLU A 126 15.17 -1.98 -0.33
CA GLU A 126 16.03 -1.21 -1.22
C GLU A 126 16.55 0.08 -0.56
N GLU A 127 15.73 0.77 0.25
CA GLU A 127 16.21 1.91 1.06
C GLU A 127 17.26 1.48 2.07
N LEU A 128 17.07 0.34 2.77
CA LEU A 128 18.05 -0.17 3.73
C LEU A 128 19.37 -0.54 3.05
N LYS A 129 19.32 -1.16 1.86
CA LYS A 129 20.52 -1.41 1.04
C LYS A 129 21.20 -0.09 0.65
N GLY A 130 20.43 0.93 0.28
CA GLY A 130 20.93 2.28 -0.02
C GLY A 130 21.61 2.95 1.17
N LEU A 131 21.21 2.61 2.40
CA LEU A 131 21.84 3.04 3.65
C LEU A 131 23.05 2.18 4.06
N GLY A 132 23.47 1.23 3.21
CA GLY A 132 24.64 0.40 3.45
C GLY A 132 24.38 -0.85 4.31
N ILE A 133 23.12 -1.17 4.62
CA ILE A 133 22.80 -2.42 5.31
C ILE A 133 23.00 -3.60 4.37
N GLN A 134 23.75 -4.59 4.85
CA GLN A 134 24.08 -5.78 4.09
C GLN A 134 23.02 -6.87 4.28
N PHE A 135 22.69 -7.53 3.17
CA PHE A 135 21.70 -8.59 3.07
C PHE A 135 22.30 -9.81 2.40
N ASP A 136 21.77 -10.99 2.73
CA ASP A 136 22.06 -12.21 2.02
C ASP A 136 21.23 -12.36 0.72
N GLU A 137 21.35 -13.51 0.06
CA GLU A 137 20.64 -13.85 -1.18
C GLU A 137 19.10 -13.95 -1.01
N ASN A 138 18.61 -14.13 0.21
CA ASN A 138 17.19 -14.23 0.55
C ASN A 138 16.60 -12.87 1.00
N ASN A 139 17.40 -11.79 0.94
CA ASN A 139 17.10 -10.49 1.54
C ASN A 139 16.90 -10.54 3.07
N GLU A 140 17.63 -11.40 3.77
CA GLU A 140 17.75 -11.36 5.22
C GLU A 140 18.99 -10.53 5.62
N PRO A 141 18.86 -9.53 6.51
CA PRO A 141 20.01 -8.74 6.90
C PRO A 141 20.88 -9.46 7.94
N TYR A 142 22.20 -9.38 7.75
CA TYR A 142 23.18 -10.03 8.62
C TYR A 142 23.13 -9.48 10.04
N GLU A 143 23.09 -8.14 10.17
CA GLU A 143 23.28 -7.44 11.44
C GLU A 143 21.98 -6.88 12.02
N TRP A 144 20.86 -7.04 11.29
CA TRP A 144 19.60 -6.39 11.62
C TRP A 144 18.45 -7.39 11.72
N ILE A 145 17.42 -7.00 12.46
CA ILE A 145 16.13 -7.67 12.54
C ILE A 145 15.12 -6.74 11.88
N LEU A 146 14.39 -7.26 10.89
CA LEU A 146 13.34 -6.51 10.22
C LEU A 146 11.98 -6.86 10.82
N GLU A 147 11.26 -5.84 11.26
CA GLU A 147 9.91 -5.96 11.78
C GLU A 147 8.94 -5.32 10.78
N GLU A 148 8.13 -6.14 10.09
CA GLU A 148 7.19 -5.68 9.06
C GLU A 148 6.17 -4.70 9.67
N VAL A 149 5.95 -3.58 9.00
CA VAL A 149 4.94 -2.61 9.38
C VAL A 149 3.58 -3.12 8.95
N THR A 150 2.75 -3.53 9.90
CA THR A 150 1.32 -3.75 9.68
C THR A 150 0.61 -2.41 9.74
N GLU A 151 0.06 -1.95 8.63
CA GLU A 151 -0.83 -0.78 8.56
C GLU A 151 -2.30 -1.15 8.74
#